data_AF-A0A2N1TZ78-F1
#
_entry.id   AF-A0A2N1TZ78-F1
#
_cell.length_a   1.000
_cell.length_b   1.000
_cell.length_c   1.000
_cell.angle_alpha   90.00
_cell.angle_beta   90.00
_cell.angle_gamma   90.00
#
_symmetry.space_group_name_H-M   'P 1'
#
loop_
_entity.id
_entity.type
_entity.pdbx_description
1 polymer ?
#
loop_
_entity_poly.entity_id
_entity_poly.type
_entity_poly.pdbx_seq_one_letter_code
_entity_poly.pdbx_strand_id
1 'polypeptide(L)'
;MKETLNTLKVLAEENRLRIFMALHGQELCVCQIVALLGLAASTTSKHLALMYQAGIVDQRKEGRWAHYQVSREWLRGNSRLAAWLSGELEKSPRMAADCRRLEEIFAMPPEKLCQPQDQCVPDKPVRRRGGKK
;
A
#
# COMPACT_ATOMS: atom_id res chain seq x y z
N MET A 1 -5.56 9.24 21.33
CA MET A 1 -5.42 7.79 21.59
C MET A 1 -6.11 6.91 20.54
N LYS A 2 -7.38 7.16 20.17
CA LYS A 2 -8.11 6.35 19.16
C LYS A 2 -7.36 6.25 17.81
N GLU A 3 -6.85 7.37 17.28
CA GLU A 3 -6.09 7.39 16.02
C GLU A 3 -4.80 6.56 16.07
N THR A 4 -4.04 6.69 17.16
CA THR A 4 -2.82 5.91 17.38
C THR A 4 -3.12 4.42 17.44
N LEU A 5 -4.15 4.02 18.20
CA LEU A 5 -4.57 2.62 18.27
C LEU A 5 -5.02 2.09 16.91
N ASN A 6 -5.73 2.89 16.11
CA ASN A 6 -6.14 2.50 14.77
C ASN A 6 -4.93 2.31 13.84
N THR A 7 -3.99 3.25 13.86
CA THR A 7 -2.73 3.14 13.12
C THR A 7 -1.98 1.86 13.48
N LEU A 8 -1.78 1.59 14.77
CA LEU A 8 -1.07 0.39 15.22
C LEU A 8 -1.81 -0.90 14.85
N LYS A 9 -3.14 -0.96 15.02
CA LYS A 9 -3.95 -2.13 14.63
C LYS A 9 -3.85 -2.43 13.14
N VAL A 10 -3.83 -1.39 12.31
CA VAL A 10 -3.73 -1.54 10.87
C VAL A 10 -2.31 -1.93 10.48
N LEU A 11 -1.27 -1.36 11.09
CA LEU A 11 0.11 -1.73 10.77
C LEU A 11 0.57 -3.05 11.39
N ALA A 12 -0.11 -3.58 12.42
CA ALA A 12 0.24 -4.85 13.06
C ALA A 12 -0.21 -6.08 12.24
N GLU A 13 0.09 -6.11 10.95
CA GLU A 13 -0.07 -7.28 10.09
C GLU A 13 0.96 -7.27 8.98
N GLU A 14 1.52 -8.44 8.69
CA GLU A 14 2.70 -8.61 7.85
C GLU A 14 2.52 -8.03 6.45
N ASN A 15 1.44 -8.37 5.73
CA ASN A 15 1.25 -7.89 4.37
C ASN A 15 1.01 -6.38 4.31
N ARG A 16 0.34 -5.80 5.31
CA ARG A 16 0.19 -4.33 5.40
C ARG A 16 1.50 -3.61 5.69
N LEU A 17 2.42 -4.21 6.46
CA LEU A 17 3.78 -3.66 6.60
C LEU A 17 4.57 -3.77 5.30
N ARG A 18 4.47 -4.90 4.59
CA ARG A 18 5.09 -5.09 3.27
C ARG A 18 4.56 -4.05 2.27
N ILE A 19 3.25 -3.82 2.23
CA ILE A 19 2.64 -2.75 1.42
C ILE A 19 3.17 -1.38 1.83
N PHE A 20 3.19 -1.07 3.13
CA PHE A 20 3.65 0.22 3.63
C PHE A 20 5.09 0.51 3.18
N MET A 21 5.99 -0.46 3.36
CA MET A 21 7.39 -0.35 2.96
C MET A 21 7.54 -0.24 1.44
N ALA A 22 6.79 -1.02 0.67
CA ALA A 22 6.80 -0.94 -0.80
C ALA A 22 6.32 0.41 -1.33
N LEU A 23 5.38 1.06 -0.64
CA LEU A 23 4.87 2.40 -0.97
C LEU A 23 5.69 3.54 -0.37
N HIS A 24 6.66 3.24 0.51
CA HIS A 24 7.44 4.26 1.19
C HIS A 24 8.41 4.93 0.20
N GLY A 25 8.06 6.14 -0.26
CA GLY A 25 8.86 6.91 -1.21
C GLY A 25 8.46 6.73 -2.69
N GLN A 26 7.42 5.94 -2.98
CA GLN A 26 6.98 5.66 -4.36
C GLN A 26 5.48 5.38 -4.46
N GLU A 27 4.95 5.38 -5.68
CA GLU A 27 3.56 5.03 -5.98
C GLU A 27 3.51 3.67 -6.69
N LEU A 28 2.57 2.80 -6.30
CA LEU A 28 2.36 1.50 -6.95
C LEU A 28 0.91 1.33 -7.38
N CYS A 29 0.69 0.69 -8.52
CA CYS A 29 -0.64 0.22 -8.91
C CYS A 29 -1.02 -1.06 -8.16
N VAL A 30 -2.32 -1.37 -8.09
CA VAL A 30 -2.81 -2.59 -7.43
C VAL A 30 -2.16 -3.86 -8.00
N CYS A 31 -1.92 -3.94 -9.32
CA CYS A 31 -1.31 -5.11 -9.95
C CYS A 31 0.12 -5.36 -9.43
N GLN A 32 0.91 -4.28 -9.28
CA GLN A 32 2.27 -4.37 -8.74
C GLN A 32 2.26 -4.85 -7.29
N ILE A 33 1.33 -4.34 -6.47
CA ILE A 33 1.17 -4.77 -5.08
C ILE A 33 0.75 -6.24 -5.00
N VAL A 34 -0.16 -6.68 -5.88
CA VAL A 34 -0.56 -8.09 -6.02
C VAL A 34 0.65 -8.98 -6.38
N ALA A 35 1.43 -8.58 -7.37
CA ALA A 35 2.61 -9.31 -7.83
C ALA A 35 3.71 -9.41 -6.76
N LEU A 36 3.87 -8.35 -5.95
CA LEU A 36 4.79 -8.31 -4.81
C LEU A 36 4.35 -9.28 -3.72
N LEU A 37 3.08 -9.21 -3.30
CA LEU A 37 2.59 -10.00 -2.17
C LEU A 37 2.37 -11.47 -2.54
N GLY A 38 2.13 -11.78 -3.81
CA GLY A 38 1.74 -13.13 -4.25
C GLY A 38 0.34 -13.54 -3.77
N LEU A 39 -0.51 -12.56 -3.46
CA LEU A 39 -1.87 -12.78 -2.94
C LEU A 39 -2.91 -12.53 -4.03
N ALA A 40 -4.11 -13.09 -3.86
CA ALA A 40 -5.25 -12.78 -4.71
C ALA A 40 -5.58 -11.27 -4.66
N ALA A 41 -5.98 -10.70 -5.81
CA ALA A 41 -6.35 -9.29 -5.93
C ALA A 41 -7.43 -8.84 -4.93
N SER A 42 -8.37 -9.73 -4.60
CA SER A 42 -9.43 -9.46 -3.61
C SER A 42 -8.87 -9.32 -2.19
N THR A 43 -7.86 -10.10 -1.82
CA THR A 43 -7.17 -10.01 -0.51
C THR A 43 -6.34 -8.73 -0.44
N THR A 44 -5.54 -8.45 -1.47
CA THR A 44 -4.75 -7.22 -1.55
C THR A 44 -5.63 -5.97 -1.48
N SER A 45 -6.76 -5.98 -2.18
CA SER A 45 -7.73 -4.87 -2.15
C SER A 45 -8.34 -4.66 -0.76
N LYS A 46 -8.59 -5.74 0.01
CA LYS A 46 -9.05 -5.62 1.40
C LYS A 46 -8.00 -4.95 2.29
N HIS A 47 -6.73 -5.32 2.17
CA HIS A 47 -5.65 -4.67 2.90
C HIS A 47 -5.55 -3.18 2.57
N LEU A 48 -5.56 -2.83 1.28
CA LEU A 48 -5.52 -1.44 0.82
C LEU A 48 -6.74 -0.64 1.28
N ALA A 49 -7.93 -1.23 1.27
CA ALA A 49 -9.14 -0.58 1.77
C ALA A 49 -9.03 -0.25 3.27
N LEU A 50 -8.51 -1.16 4.09
CA LEU A 50 -8.28 -0.92 5.52
C LEU A 50 -7.24 0.18 5.76
N MET A 51 -6.11 0.13 5.03
CA MET A 51 -5.06 1.16 5.12
C MET A 51 -5.58 2.53 4.66
N TYR A 52 -6.39 2.57 3.61
CA TYR A 52 -7.00 3.80 3.09
C TYR A 52 -8.01 4.39 4.08
N GLN A 53 -8.86 3.55 4.68
CA GLN A 53 -9.82 3.97 5.73
C GLN A 53 -9.12 4.51 6.97
N ALA A 54 -7.95 3.97 7.30
CA ALA A 54 -7.11 4.44 8.40
C ALA A 54 -6.29 5.69 8.05
N GLY A 55 -6.38 6.20 6.82
CA GLY A 55 -5.64 7.38 6.36
C GLY A 55 -4.15 7.14 6.12
N ILE A 56 -3.67 5.89 6.18
CA ILE A 56 -2.24 5.54 6.03
C ILE A 56 -1.81 5.64 4.57
N VAL A 57 -2.70 5.32 3.62
CA VAL A 57 -2.43 5.41 2.18
C VAL A 57 -3.45 6.29 1.47
N ASP A 58 -3.00 7.04 0.48
CA ASP A 58 -3.84 7.74 -0.49
C ASP A 58 -4.07 6.84 -1.71
N GLN A 59 -5.13 7.16 -2.48
CA GLN A 59 -5.45 6.48 -3.73
C GLN A 59 -5.64 7.52 -4.84
N ARG A 60 -4.99 7.30 -5.98
CA ARG A 60 -5.17 8.05 -7.22
C ARG A 60 -5.74 7.13 -8.30
N LYS A 61 -6.69 7.62 -9.10
CA LYS A 61 -7.23 6.87 -10.23
C LYS A 61 -6.66 7.43 -11.53
N GLU A 62 -6.21 6.54 -12.40
CA GLU A 62 -5.69 6.86 -13.73
C GLU A 62 -6.31 5.89 -14.73
N GLY A 63 -7.37 6.35 -15.40
CA GLY A 63 -8.19 5.48 -16.25
C GLY A 63 -8.77 4.29 -15.48
N ARG A 64 -8.37 3.08 -15.88
CA ARG A 64 -8.75 1.81 -15.25
C ARG A 64 -7.85 1.40 -14.07
N TRP A 65 -6.77 2.14 -13.82
CA TRP A 65 -5.79 1.79 -12.80
C TRP A 65 -6.02 2.58 -11.51
N ALA A 66 -5.82 1.88 -10.40
CA ALA A 66 -5.79 2.47 -9.08
C ALA A 66 -4.34 2.42 -8.57
N HIS A 67 -3.82 3.59 -8.27
CA HIS A 67 -2.49 3.81 -7.74
C HIS A 67 -2.58 4.19 -6.27
N TYR A 68 -1.62 3.71 -5.48
CA TYR A 68 -1.53 3.94 -4.05
C TYR A 68 -0.16 4.49 -3.70
N GLN A 69 -0.13 5.36 -2.69
CA GLN A 69 1.08 5.90 -2.08
C GLN A 69 0.85 6.06 -0.58
N VAL A 70 1.91 6.13 0.22
CA VAL A 70 1.76 6.50 1.63
C VAL A 70 1.21 7.93 1.73
N SER A 71 0.22 8.13 2.59
CA SER A 71 -0.43 9.42 2.80
C SER A 71 0.56 10.47 3.30
N ARG A 72 0.64 11.60 2.59
CA ARG A 72 1.49 12.73 2.99
C ARG A 72 1.04 13.32 4.32
N GLU A 73 -0.26 13.31 4.60
CA GLU A 73 -0.80 13.74 5.88
C GLU A 73 -0.39 12.78 7.01
N TRP A 74 -0.50 11.48 6.76
CA TRP A 74 -0.09 10.47 7.74
C TRP A 74 1.41 10.55 8.04
N LEU A 75 2.26 10.70 7.02
CA LEU A 75 3.71 10.87 7.19
C LEU A 75 4.05 12.12 8.02
N ARG A 76 3.37 13.25 7.78
CA ARG A 76 3.57 14.46 8.60
C ARG A 76 3.20 14.23 10.06
N GLY A 77 2.10 13.52 10.33
CA GLY A 77 1.66 13.22 11.70
C GLY A 77 2.45 12.10 12.40
N ASN A 78 3.10 11.22 11.64
CA ASN A 78 3.73 9.99 12.15
C ASN A 78 5.19 9.82 11.72
N SER A 79 5.89 10.92 11.42
CA SER A 79 7.26 10.90 10.88
C SER A 79 8.23 10.05 11.69
N ARG A 80 8.18 10.14 13.03
CA ARG A 80 9.01 9.33 13.94
C ARG A 80 8.71 7.84 13.83
N LEU A 81 7.43 7.47 13.72
CA LEU A 81 7.01 6.07 13.56
C LEU A 81 7.43 5.54 12.18
N ALA A 82 7.23 6.33 11.12
CA ALA A 82 7.63 5.96 9.77
C ALA A 82 9.14 5.75 9.65
N ALA A 83 9.94 6.64 10.24
CA ALA A 83 11.39 6.52 10.28
C ALA A 83 11.85 5.27 11.07
N TRP A 84 11.22 5.01 12.22
CA TRP A 84 11.50 3.83 13.02
C TRP A 84 11.15 2.53 12.27
N LEU A 85 9.95 2.45 11.67
CA LEU A 85 9.52 1.29 10.89
C LEU A 85 10.48 1.01 9.74
N SER A 86 10.88 2.05 9.01
CA SER A 86 11.79 1.90 7.87
C SER A 86 13.15 1.38 8.32
N GLY A 87 13.76 2.03 9.31
CA GLY A 87 15.06 1.61 9.82
C GLY A 87 15.06 0.23 10.50
N GLU A 88 13.94 -0.19 11.07
CA GLU A 88 13.82 -1.51 11.70
C GLU A 88 13.56 -2.61 10.66
N LEU A 89 12.66 -2.38 9.70
CA LEU A 89 12.25 -3.38 8.72
C LEU A 89 13.28 -3.58 7.61
N GLU A 90 14.10 -2.57 7.28
CA GLU A 90 15.22 -2.70 6.34
C GLU A 90 16.22 -3.79 6.75
N LYS A 91 16.32 -4.09 8.05
CA LYS A 91 17.17 -5.17 8.58
C LYS A 91 16.62 -6.57 8.31
N SER A 92 15.35 -6.69 7.90
CA SER A 92 14.69 -7.97 7.70
C SER A 92 15.06 -8.59 6.35
N PRO A 93 15.45 -9.87 6.30
CA PRO A 93 15.71 -10.59 5.04
C PRO A 93 14.49 -10.61 4.10
N ARG A 94 13.27 -10.61 4.66
CA ARG A 94 12.03 -10.54 3.88
C ARG A 94 11.94 -9.21 3.13
N MET A 95 12.32 -8.10 3.75
CA MET A 95 12.24 -6.78 3.13
C MET A 95 13.26 -6.64 2.01
N ALA A 96 14.47 -7.16 2.20
CA ALA A 96 15.47 -7.22 1.12
C ALA A 96 14.99 -8.07 -0.08
N ALA A 97 14.24 -9.15 0.16
CA ALA A 97 13.64 -9.94 -0.91
C ALA A 97 12.51 -9.18 -1.64
N ASP A 98 11.68 -8.46 -0.89
CA ASP A 98 10.61 -7.62 -1.46
C ASP A 98 11.18 -6.49 -2.31
N CYS A 99 12.28 -5.84 -1.90
CA CYS A 99 12.97 -4.82 -2.71
C CYS A 99 13.44 -5.39 -4.05
N ARG A 100 14.12 -6.55 -4.05
CA ARG A 100 14.55 -7.22 -5.29
C ARG A 100 13.36 -7.56 -6.18
N ARG A 101 12.27 -8.05 -5.60
CA ARG A 101 11.05 -8.36 -6.35
C ARG A 101 10.39 -7.13 -6.94
N LEU A 102 10.43 -5.99 -6.26
CA LEU A 102 9.95 -4.72 -6.79
C LEU A 102 10.76 -4.27 -8.00
N GLU A 103 12.09 -4.41 -7.97
CA GLU A 103 12.96 -4.11 -9.12
C GLU A 103 12.57 -4.95 -10.35
N GLU A 104 12.32 -6.26 -10.16
CA GLU A 104 11.81 -7.14 -11.22
C GLU A 104 10.45 -6.67 -11.75
N ILE A 105 9.54 -6.29 -10.86
CA ILE A 105 8.18 -5.82 -11.21
C ILE A 105 8.24 -4.52 -12.01
N PHE A 106 9.13 -3.58 -11.64
CA PHE A 106 9.30 -2.33 -12.38
C PHE A 106 9.98 -2.50 -13.73
N ALA A 107 10.81 -3.53 -13.88
CA ALA A 107 11.40 -3.87 -15.17
C ALA A 107 10.38 -4.47 -16.16
N MET A 108 9.20 -4.88 -15.68
CA MET A 108 8.15 -5.43 -16.54
C MET A 108 7.25 -4.34 -17.13
N PRO A 109 6.88 -4.46 -18.43
CA PRO A 109 5.88 -3.58 -19.03
C PRO A 109 4.51 -3.71 -18.31
N PRO A 110 3.79 -2.60 -18.04
CA PRO A 110 2.50 -2.60 -17.33
C PRO A 110 1.48 -3.56 -17.93
N GLU A 111 1.53 -3.79 -19.24
CA GLU A 111 0.62 -4.66 -19.99
C GLU A 111 0.73 -6.14 -19.57
N LYS A 112 1.87 -6.56 -19.00
CA LYS A 112 2.06 -7.92 -18.48
C LYS A 112 1.48 -8.10 -17.07
N LEU A 113 1.34 -7.02 -16.31
CA LEU A 113 0.88 -7.04 -14.92
C LEU A 113 -0.60 -6.67 -14.79
N CYS A 114 -1.09 -5.77 -15.63
CA CYS A 114 -2.47 -5.32 -15.62
C CYS A 114 -3.16 -5.75 -16.92
N GLN A 115 -3.83 -6.90 -16.92
CA GLN A 115 -4.51 -7.39 -18.11
C GLN A 115 -5.79 -6.58 -18.39
N PRO A 116 -6.27 -6.52 -19.65
CA PRO A 116 -7.51 -5.86 -20.02
C PRO A 116 -8.76 -6.37 -19.29
N GLN A 117 -8.76 -7.61 -18.79
CA GLN A 117 -9.84 -8.16 -17.95
C GLN A 117 -9.72 -7.83 -16.46
N ASP A 118 -8.57 -7.37 -15.97
CA ASP A 118 -8.38 -7.04 -14.56
C ASP A 118 -8.97 -5.66 -14.27
N GLN A 119 -10.20 -5.64 -13.75
CA GLN A 119 -10.81 -4.42 -13.24
C GLN A 119 -10.12 -4.05 -11.91
N CYS A 120 -9.02 -3.30 -11.99
CA CYS A 120 -8.27 -2.85 -10.80
C CYS A 120 -8.97 -1.75 -9.99
N VAL A 121 -10.19 -1.38 -10.38
CA VAL A 121 -11.01 -0.41 -9.66
C VAL A 121 -11.85 -1.16 -8.65
N PRO A 122 -11.76 -0.85 -7.35
CA PRO A 122 -12.73 -1.36 -6.39
C PRO A 122 -14.13 -0.88 -6.82
N ASP A 123 -15.07 -1.83 -6.93
CA ASP A 123 -16.45 -1.69 -7.44
C ASP A 123 -17.24 -0.54 -6.75
N LYS A 124 -16.75 -0.08 -5.60
CA LYS A 124 -17.25 1.10 -4.88
C LYS A 124 -16.08 1.96 -4.37
N PRO A 125 -16.19 3.30 -4.40
CA PRO A 125 -15.23 4.17 -3.73
C PRO A 125 -15.20 3.83 -2.24
N VAL A 126 -14.05 3.38 -1.74
CA VAL A 126 -13.85 3.21 -0.30
C VAL A 126 -13.90 4.63 0.29
N ARG A 127 -14.89 4.93 1.14
CA ARG A 127 -14.96 6.25 1.78
C ARG A 127 -14.00 6.26 2.97
N ARG A 128 -13.15 7.29 3.07
CA ARG A 128 -12.43 7.57 4.33
C ARG A 128 -13.46 7.85 5.41
N ARG A 129 -13.49 7.06 6.48
CA ARG A 129 -14.28 7.40 7.65
C ARG A 129 -13.59 8.60 8.32
N GLY A 130 -14.26 9.75 8.32
CA GLY A 130 -13.84 10.90 9.13
C GLY A 130 -13.09 12.02 8.43
N GLY A 131 -13.18 12.16 7.10
CA GLY A 131 -12.75 13.41 6.45
C GLY A 131 -13.64 14.57 6.89
N LYS A 132 -13.24 15.30 7.94
CA LYS A 132 -13.79 16.62 8.23
C LYS A 132 -13.43 17.53 7.04
N LYS A 133 -14.45 18.17 6.47
CA LYS A 133 -14.29 19.39 5.70
C LYS A 133 -13.70 20.49 6.59
#